data_AF-A0A523DW30-F1
#
_entry.id   AF-A0A523DW30-F1
#
_cell.length_a   1.000
_cell.length_b   1.000
_cell.length_c   1.000
_cell.angle_alpha   90.00
_cell.angle_beta   90.00
_cell.angle_gamma   90.00
#
_symmetry.space_group_name_H-M   'P 1'
#
loop_
_entity.id
_entity.type
_entity.pdbx_description
1 polymer ?
#
loop_
_entity_poly.entity_id
_entity_poly.type
_entity_poly.pdbx_seq_one_letter_code
_entity_poly.pdbx_strand_id
1 'polypeptide(L)'
;MKTVMTPALLLVALLLVPGLHAQTTHRPTPEQRLFEWTDLQFSKSVYQRRRDRMIARLRQSGGGILLVPARYGVSDGFTFRQSDDFLYLTGLELPDAVLVLDADAQTVVVFSPQRDARYASSSRMNDFPGRLLAADPDVSTRSGIATFRSVSELSTAVEAWATRGKTLRVNLGRRGPIPDVTSDFIAKWSVEEALIFHLQSTFKEASIANAFEDMARLRMVHGPEEIDAMRRVCALTIQAIQHAAGFVRDGIDERGLEAELEAAYKRGGAQRLAFASIVKSGPNSLWPWRILAANHDRRNRIMNNGDLVIFDVGTELDYYVSDVGRTFPVSGKFTARQRRALEMATAVSDTIIAAIRPGVSFAELKDIAVAKIPPDERRYMQAGGFYGHHIGLSTGDPALADVPLEAGMIFTVEPWYYNHDEELSVFVEDVILVTEDGHENLTAALPRDPDGLEAITGH
;
A
#
# COMPACT_ATOMS: atom_id res chain seq x y z
N MET A 1 -40.01 38.90 -79.89
CA MET A 1 -39.25 38.97 -81.16
C MET A 1 -37.78 38.83 -80.83
N LYS A 2 -37.11 37.88 -81.51
CA LYS A 2 -35.69 37.78 -81.91
C LYS A 2 -34.69 38.67 -81.12
N THR A 3 -33.54 38.19 -80.66
CA THR A 3 -32.49 37.66 -81.54
C THR A 3 -31.41 36.92 -80.73
N VAL A 4 -30.88 35.89 -81.39
CA VAL A 4 -29.77 35.00 -81.03
C VAL A 4 -28.44 35.75 -80.92
N MET A 5 -27.59 35.36 -79.96
CA MET A 5 -26.12 35.47 -80.09
C MET A 5 -25.44 34.22 -79.52
N THR A 6 -24.52 33.69 -80.32
CA THR A 6 -23.76 32.43 -80.24
C THR A 6 -22.65 32.47 -79.17
N PRO A 7 -22.15 31.30 -78.69
CA PRO A 7 -21.24 31.22 -77.55
C PRO A 7 -19.78 31.30 -77.96
N ALA A 8 -18.96 31.99 -77.15
CA ALA A 8 -17.50 31.96 -77.25
C ALA A 8 -16.94 30.85 -76.34
N LEU A 9 -16.21 29.90 -76.94
CA LEU A 9 -15.43 28.86 -76.26
C LEU A 9 -14.40 29.50 -75.33
N LEU A 10 -14.46 29.20 -74.03
CA LEU A 10 -13.35 29.42 -73.10
C LEU A 10 -12.59 28.10 -72.92
N LEU A 11 -11.39 28.02 -73.49
CA LEU A 11 -10.49 26.88 -73.35
C LEU A 11 -9.81 26.97 -71.97
N VAL A 12 -10.27 26.22 -70.97
CA VAL A 12 -9.59 26.09 -69.69
C VAL A 12 -8.59 24.95 -69.78
N ALA A 13 -7.30 25.29 -69.83
CA ALA A 13 -6.22 24.31 -69.73
C ALA A 13 -6.20 23.70 -68.32
N LEU A 14 -6.54 22.41 -68.20
CA LEU A 14 -6.30 21.63 -66.98
C LEU A 14 -4.78 21.47 -66.80
N LEU A 15 -4.21 22.20 -65.85
CA LEU A 15 -2.91 21.87 -65.28
C LEU A 15 -3.07 20.61 -64.42
N LEU A 16 -2.66 19.46 -64.96
CA LEU A 16 -2.44 18.22 -64.21
C LEU A 16 -1.30 18.46 -63.21
N VAL A 17 -1.64 18.84 -61.98
CA VAL A 17 -0.72 18.71 -60.85
C VAL A 17 -0.64 17.21 -60.53
N PRO A 18 0.52 16.55 -60.64
CA PRO A 18 0.64 15.18 -60.16
C PRO A 18 0.41 15.22 -58.66
N GLY A 19 -0.67 14.58 -58.22
CA GLY A 19 -0.95 14.41 -56.80
C GLY A 19 0.21 13.66 -56.16
N LEU A 20 1.06 14.38 -55.43
CA LEU A 20 1.91 13.78 -54.41
C LEU A 20 0.96 13.15 -53.40
N HIS A 21 0.62 11.88 -53.62
CA HIS A 21 0.21 11.00 -52.56
C HIS A 21 1.44 10.86 -51.68
N ALA A 22 1.59 11.77 -50.72
CA ALA A 22 2.39 11.48 -49.54
C ALA A 22 1.73 10.23 -48.93
N GLN A 23 2.26 9.05 -49.25
CA GLN A 23 2.08 7.88 -48.42
C GLN A 23 2.62 8.31 -47.07
N THR A 24 1.74 8.77 -46.19
CA THR A 24 2.02 8.85 -44.78
C THR A 24 2.28 7.41 -44.37
N THR A 25 3.55 7.00 -44.40
CA THR A 25 3.98 5.73 -43.83
C THR A 25 3.72 5.86 -42.34
N HIS A 26 2.52 5.47 -41.92
CA HIS A 26 2.16 5.44 -40.52
C HIS A 26 3.05 4.37 -39.89
N ARG A 27 4.15 4.78 -39.29
CA ARG A 27 4.98 3.86 -38.51
C ARG A 27 4.15 3.49 -37.28
N PRO A 28 3.81 2.21 -37.08
CA PRO A 28 3.08 1.80 -35.88
C PRO A 28 3.90 2.20 -34.65
N THR A 29 3.23 2.56 -33.56
CA THR A 29 3.92 2.78 -32.29
C THR A 29 4.63 1.49 -31.92
N PRO A 30 5.92 1.55 -31.52
CA PRO A 30 6.62 0.39 -31.04
C PRO A 30 5.83 -0.28 -29.92
N GLU A 31 5.74 -1.60 -30.00
CA GLU A 31 5.19 -2.40 -28.92
C GLU A 31 6.07 -2.28 -27.68
N GLN A 32 5.44 -1.94 -26.55
CA GLN A 32 6.12 -1.79 -25.27
C GLN A 32 6.17 -3.12 -24.52
N ARG A 33 7.30 -3.39 -23.88
CA ARG A 33 7.51 -4.49 -22.94
C ARG A 33 7.26 -4.07 -21.50
N LEU A 34 6.99 -5.03 -20.61
CA LEU A 34 6.69 -4.74 -19.20
C LEU A 34 7.85 -4.00 -18.51
N PHE A 35 9.06 -4.46 -18.79
CA PHE A 35 10.27 -4.02 -18.12
C PHE A 35 10.99 -2.83 -18.77
N GLU A 36 10.36 -2.18 -19.75
CA GLU A 36 10.87 -0.90 -20.27
C GLU A 36 10.75 0.24 -19.25
N TRP A 37 9.75 0.17 -18.36
CA TRP A 37 9.40 1.23 -17.42
C TRP A 37 9.23 0.75 -15.98
N THR A 38 9.44 -0.55 -15.74
CA THR A 38 9.29 -1.18 -14.44
C THR A 38 10.52 -2.05 -14.16
N ASP A 39 10.76 -2.33 -12.88
CA ASP A 39 11.76 -3.29 -12.44
C ASP A 39 11.19 -4.13 -11.29
N LEU A 40 11.78 -5.29 -11.07
CA LEU A 40 11.59 -6.03 -9.83
C LEU A 40 12.35 -5.30 -8.72
N GLN A 41 11.68 -5.13 -7.59
CA GLN A 41 12.32 -4.55 -6.41
C GLN A 41 13.45 -5.44 -5.88
N PHE A 42 13.28 -6.76 -5.95
CA PHE A 42 14.25 -7.73 -5.47
C PHE A 42 14.72 -8.68 -6.57
N SER A 43 15.81 -9.40 -6.30
CA SER A 43 16.23 -10.47 -7.19
C SER A 43 15.17 -11.57 -7.29
N LYS A 44 15.12 -12.25 -8.44
CA LYS A 44 14.21 -13.40 -8.66
C LYS A 44 14.28 -14.49 -7.59
N SER A 45 15.45 -14.63 -6.95
CA SER A 45 15.65 -15.61 -5.88
C SER A 45 14.80 -15.30 -4.63
N VAL A 46 14.56 -14.02 -4.34
CA VAL A 46 13.69 -13.60 -3.21
C VAL A 46 12.27 -14.07 -3.46
N TYR A 47 11.71 -13.74 -4.63
CA TYR A 47 10.35 -14.13 -4.99
C TYR A 47 10.20 -15.65 -5.11
N GLN A 48 11.21 -16.37 -5.62
CA GLN A 48 11.20 -17.83 -5.63
C GLN A 48 11.12 -18.41 -4.21
N ARG A 49 11.97 -17.93 -3.28
CA ARG A 49 11.93 -18.36 -1.86
C ARG A 49 10.57 -18.10 -1.22
N ARG A 50 9.92 -16.96 -1.52
CA ARG A 50 8.59 -16.63 -1.00
C ARG A 50 7.53 -17.62 -1.51
N ARG A 51 7.53 -17.93 -2.81
CA ARG A 51 6.60 -18.93 -3.39
C ARG A 51 6.85 -20.33 -2.82
N ASP A 52 8.10 -20.74 -2.68
CA ASP A 52 8.46 -22.05 -2.11
C ASP A 52 8.00 -22.16 -0.65
N ARG A 53 8.22 -21.11 0.17
CA ARG A 53 7.70 -21.02 1.53
C ARG A 53 6.18 -21.07 1.56
N MET A 54 5.49 -20.34 0.68
CA MET A 54 4.04 -20.36 0.62
C MET A 54 3.50 -21.75 0.28
N ILE A 55 4.07 -22.42 -0.73
CA ILE A 55 3.72 -23.82 -1.07
C ILE A 55 3.94 -24.75 0.13
N ALA A 56 5.08 -24.64 0.82
CA ALA A 56 5.35 -25.45 2.00
C ALA A 56 4.34 -25.22 3.13
N ARG A 57 3.94 -23.96 3.38
CA ARG A 57 2.92 -23.60 4.37
C ARG A 57 1.54 -24.16 4.01
N LEU A 58 1.12 -23.98 2.77
CA LEU A 58 -0.15 -24.53 2.27
C LEU A 58 -0.21 -26.05 2.44
N ARG A 59 0.88 -26.78 2.17
CA ARG A 59 0.95 -28.23 2.38
C ARG A 59 0.79 -28.61 3.85
N GLN A 60 1.40 -27.85 4.76
CA GLN A 60 1.24 -28.04 6.21
C GLN A 60 -0.20 -27.78 6.68
N SER A 61 -0.92 -26.86 6.03
CA SER A 61 -2.31 -26.52 6.34
C SER A 61 -3.34 -27.32 5.52
N GLY A 62 -2.95 -28.40 4.84
CA GLY A 62 -3.87 -29.34 4.16
C GLY A 62 -3.82 -29.33 2.62
N GLY A 63 -2.88 -28.62 2.01
CA GLY A 63 -2.66 -28.59 0.55
C GLY A 63 -3.68 -27.75 -0.21
N GLY A 64 -3.79 -28.01 -1.52
CA GLY A 64 -4.74 -27.32 -2.42
C GLY A 64 -4.12 -26.24 -3.30
N ILE A 65 -4.97 -25.41 -3.91
CA ILE A 65 -4.62 -24.43 -4.95
C ILE A 65 -4.82 -23.02 -4.41
N LEU A 66 -3.74 -22.25 -4.22
CA LEU A 66 -3.86 -20.83 -3.87
C LEU A 66 -3.99 -19.99 -5.14
N LEU A 67 -5.07 -19.19 -5.19
CA LEU A 67 -5.28 -18.15 -6.20
C LEU A 67 -5.01 -16.79 -5.57
N VAL A 68 -4.08 -16.05 -6.15
CA VAL A 68 -3.71 -14.70 -5.72
C VAL A 68 -4.00 -13.75 -6.87
N PRO A 69 -5.09 -12.96 -6.81
CA PRO A 69 -5.42 -12.04 -7.89
C PRO A 69 -4.48 -10.84 -7.89
N ALA A 70 -4.09 -10.41 -9.08
CA ALA A 70 -3.49 -9.09 -9.30
C ALA A 70 -4.57 -8.00 -9.22
N ARG A 71 -4.13 -6.76 -9.08
CA ARG A 71 -5.02 -5.60 -9.16
C ARG A 71 -5.55 -5.43 -10.57
N TYR A 72 -6.80 -4.99 -10.65
CA TYR A 72 -7.40 -4.54 -11.90
C TYR A 72 -6.59 -3.41 -12.53
N GLY A 73 -6.35 -3.48 -13.84
CA GLY A 73 -5.45 -2.57 -14.53
C GLY A 73 -6.00 -1.16 -14.66
N VAL A 74 -7.30 -1.01 -14.93
CA VAL A 74 -7.90 0.31 -15.13
C VAL A 74 -8.02 1.02 -13.80
N SER A 75 -7.40 2.20 -13.72
CA SER A 75 -7.41 3.08 -12.56
C SER A 75 -8.30 4.30 -12.79
N ASP A 76 -9.00 4.76 -11.76
CA ASP A 76 -9.82 5.98 -11.79
C ASP A 76 -8.97 7.27 -11.63
N GLY A 77 -7.93 7.41 -12.46
CA GLY A 77 -7.01 8.56 -12.43
C GLY A 77 -5.83 8.43 -11.46
N PHE A 78 -5.69 7.30 -10.77
CA PHE A 78 -4.53 7.00 -9.92
C PHE A 78 -3.43 6.27 -10.69
N THR A 79 -2.18 6.44 -10.29
CA THR A 79 -1.10 5.58 -10.81
C THR A 79 -1.34 4.14 -10.39
N PHE A 80 -1.12 3.18 -11.29
CA PHE A 80 -1.29 1.77 -10.95
C PHE A 80 -0.35 1.39 -9.82
N ARG A 81 -0.91 0.66 -8.85
CA ARG A 81 -0.16 0.00 -7.78
C ARG A 81 -0.69 -1.39 -7.59
N GLN A 82 0.18 -2.38 -7.69
CA GLN A 82 -0.19 -3.79 -7.57
C GLN A 82 -0.81 -4.13 -6.20
N SER A 83 -1.63 -5.19 -6.17
CA SER A 83 -2.09 -5.85 -4.94
C SER A 83 -0.92 -6.46 -4.18
N ASP A 84 -0.90 -6.28 -2.85
CA ASP A 84 0.29 -6.61 -2.05
C ASP A 84 0.68 -8.09 -2.13
N ASP A 85 -0.27 -9.02 -2.05
CA ASP A 85 0.05 -10.47 -2.08
C ASP A 85 0.60 -10.90 -3.44
N PHE A 86 0.02 -10.39 -4.53
CA PHE A 86 0.49 -10.67 -5.88
C PHE A 86 1.90 -10.12 -6.07
N LEU A 87 2.12 -8.87 -5.65
CA LEU A 87 3.43 -8.22 -5.70
C LEU A 87 4.44 -8.97 -4.83
N TYR A 88 4.07 -9.37 -3.61
CA TYR A 88 4.93 -10.06 -2.68
C TYR A 88 5.47 -11.36 -3.27
N LEU A 89 4.62 -12.13 -3.95
CA LEU A 89 4.98 -13.45 -4.50
C LEU A 89 5.60 -13.40 -5.91
N THR A 90 5.43 -12.32 -6.66
CA THR A 90 5.87 -12.22 -8.07
C THR A 90 6.88 -11.11 -8.34
N GLY A 91 6.78 -9.99 -7.63
CA GLY A 91 7.46 -8.74 -7.92
C GLY A 91 6.92 -7.98 -9.13
N LEU A 92 5.84 -8.46 -9.76
CA LEU A 92 5.39 -7.96 -11.07
C LEU A 92 4.26 -6.94 -10.95
N GLU A 93 4.39 -5.85 -11.72
CA GLU A 93 3.31 -4.89 -11.98
C GLU A 93 2.37 -5.36 -13.10
N LEU A 94 1.98 -6.64 -13.04
CA LEU A 94 1.11 -7.28 -14.03
C LEU A 94 -0.37 -7.05 -13.67
N PRO A 95 -1.14 -6.27 -14.44
CA PRO A 95 -2.57 -6.08 -14.17
C PRO A 95 -3.38 -7.31 -14.62
N ASP A 96 -4.61 -7.41 -14.11
CA ASP A 96 -5.66 -8.32 -14.64
C ASP A 96 -5.24 -9.80 -14.70
N ALA A 97 -4.32 -10.21 -13.83
CA ALA A 97 -3.73 -11.53 -13.77
C ALA A 97 -4.10 -12.27 -12.48
N VAL A 98 -3.84 -13.58 -12.44
CA VAL A 98 -3.95 -14.41 -11.24
C VAL A 98 -2.72 -15.29 -11.14
N LEU A 99 -1.98 -15.16 -10.04
CA LEU A 99 -0.93 -16.11 -9.67
C LEU A 99 -1.62 -17.34 -9.05
N VAL A 100 -1.24 -18.51 -9.53
CA VAL A 100 -1.70 -19.79 -9.02
C VAL A 100 -0.52 -20.58 -8.47
N LEU A 101 -0.60 -20.96 -7.20
CA LEU A 101 0.32 -21.89 -6.55
C LEU A 101 -0.44 -23.19 -6.27
N ASP A 102 -0.12 -24.26 -7.01
CA ASP A 102 -0.63 -25.60 -6.70
C ASP A 102 0.30 -26.23 -5.66
N ALA A 103 -0.14 -26.28 -4.41
CA ALA A 103 0.67 -26.79 -3.31
C ALA A 103 0.87 -28.32 -3.38
N ASP A 104 -0.07 -29.03 -4.02
CA ASP A 104 -0.06 -30.48 -4.11
C ASP A 104 0.90 -30.93 -5.22
N ALA A 105 0.81 -30.29 -6.38
CA ALA A 105 1.69 -30.54 -7.53
C ALA A 105 3.00 -29.74 -7.46
N GLN A 106 3.11 -28.79 -6.51
CA GLN A 106 4.25 -27.89 -6.35
C GLN A 106 4.55 -27.09 -7.62
N THR A 107 3.51 -26.54 -8.25
CA THR A 107 3.65 -25.76 -9.49
C THR A 107 3.27 -24.30 -9.28
N VAL A 108 3.86 -23.44 -10.11
CA VAL A 108 3.65 -22.00 -10.13
C VAL A 108 3.24 -21.59 -11.54
N VAL A 109 2.06 -21.01 -11.68
CA VAL A 109 1.54 -20.54 -12.97
C VAL A 109 0.97 -19.14 -12.80
N VAL A 110 1.23 -18.24 -13.74
CA VAL A 110 0.50 -16.97 -13.83
C VAL A 110 -0.46 -17.04 -15.01
N PHE A 111 -1.74 -16.83 -14.73
CA PHE A 111 -2.76 -16.62 -15.74
C PHE A 111 -2.89 -15.12 -15.98
N SER A 112 -2.52 -14.64 -17.17
CA SER A 112 -2.53 -13.21 -17.49
C SER A 112 -3.09 -12.96 -18.87
N PRO A 113 -3.62 -11.76 -19.15
CA PRO A 113 -3.92 -11.38 -20.52
C PRO A 113 -2.62 -11.39 -21.36
N GLN A 114 -2.77 -11.61 -22.66
CA GLN A 114 -1.65 -11.54 -23.59
C GLN A 114 -1.07 -10.11 -23.67
N ARG A 115 -1.96 -9.12 -23.55
CA ARG A 115 -1.67 -7.71 -23.68
C ARG A 115 -2.33 -6.91 -22.57
N ASP A 116 -1.64 -5.87 -22.14
CA ASP A 116 -2.16 -4.89 -21.21
C ASP A 116 -3.15 -3.95 -21.92
N ALA A 117 -4.42 -4.02 -21.53
CA ALA A 117 -5.48 -3.22 -22.13
C ALA A 117 -5.32 -1.71 -21.88
N ARG A 118 -4.58 -1.30 -20.84
CA ARG A 118 -4.34 0.11 -20.50
C ARG A 118 -3.57 0.86 -21.59
N TYR A 119 -2.79 0.11 -22.37
CA TYR A 119 -1.97 0.62 -23.47
C TYR A 119 -2.58 0.31 -24.84
N ALA A 120 -3.78 -0.29 -24.87
CA ALA A 120 -4.45 -0.70 -26.10
C ALA A 120 -5.51 0.33 -26.50
N SER A 121 -5.71 0.50 -27.81
CA SER A 121 -6.83 1.27 -28.36
C SER A 121 -7.62 0.41 -29.33
N SER A 122 -8.91 0.20 -29.07
CA SER A 122 -9.78 -0.57 -29.97
C SER A 122 -9.96 0.11 -31.33
N SER A 123 -9.99 1.44 -31.37
CA SER A 123 -10.10 2.23 -32.61
C SER A 123 -8.76 2.43 -33.32
N ARG A 124 -7.65 2.24 -32.62
CA ARG A 124 -6.28 2.43 -33.15
C ARG A 124 -5.37 1.26 -32.79
N MET A 125 -5.82 0.03 -32.99
CA MET A 125 -5.11 -1.16 -32.52
C MET A 125 -3.73 -1.36 -33.15
N ASN A 126 -3.51 -0.85 -34.37
CA ASN A 126 -2.18 -0.87 -35.01
C ASN A 126 -1.22 0.17 -34.40
N ASP A 127 -1.76 1.25 -33.82
CA ASP A 127 -0.96 2.32 -33.23
C ASP A 127 -0.81 2.14 -31.72
N PHE A 128 -1.72 1.44 -31.09
CA PHE A 128 -1.70 1.14 -29.66
C PHE A 128 -2.09 -0.33 -29.50
N PRO A 129 -1.17 -1.25 -29.81
CA PRO A 129 -1.47 -2.67 -29.74
C PRO A 129 -1.56 -3.18 -28.30
N GLY A 130 -1.34 -2.35 -27.28
CA GLY A 130 -1.19 -2.81 -25.89
C GLY A 130 0.23 -3.31 -25.60
N ARG A 131 0.62 -3.28 -24.32
CA ARG A 131 1.93 -3.76 -23.86
C ARG A 131 1.93 -5.28 -23.76
N LEU A 132 3.03 -5.93 -24.17
CA LEU A 132 3.16 -7.38 -24.00
C LEU A 132 3.29 -7.75 -22.53
N LEU A 133 2.52 -8.75 -22.13
CA LEU A 133 2.49 -9.26 -20.76
C LEU A 133 2.91 -10.74 -20.74
N ALA A 134 1.98 -11.66 -21.04
CA ALA A 134 2.25 -13.10 -21.00
C ALA A 134 3.33 -13.56 -22.01
N ALA A 135 3.46 -12.86 -23.13
CA ALA A 135 4.38 -13.19 -24.21
C ALA A 135 5.72 -12.42 -24.13
N ASP A 136 5.91 -11.57 -23.12
CA ASP A 136 7.16 -10.86 -22.91
C ASP A 136 8.21 -11.82 -22.29
N PRO A 137 9.30 -12.16 -23.03
CA PRO A 137 10.29 -13.13 -22.56
C PRO A 137 11.06 -12.67 -21.32
N ASP A 138 11.12 -11.36 -21.06
CA ASP A 138 11.81 -10.81 -19.90
C ASP A 138 11.00 -11.08 -18.62
N VAL A 139 9.66 -11.16 -18.70
CA VAL A 139 8.76 -11.47 -17.58
C VAL A 139 9.12 -12.81 -16.95
N SER A 140 9.23 -13.87 -17.76
CA SER A 140 9.63 -15.19 -17.25
C SER A 140 11.05 -15.20 -16.70
N THR A 141 12.01 -14.63 -17.45
CA THR A 141 13.44 -14.66 -17.11
C THR A 141 13.74 -13.90 -15.81
N ARG A 142 13.13 -12.73 -15.62
CA ARG A 142 13.34 -11.86 -14.46
C ARG A 142 12.51 -12.28 -13.26
N SER A 143 11.25 -12.69 -13.40
CA SER A 143 10.43 -13.14 -12.25
C SER A 143 10.81 -14.54 -11.73
N GLY A 144 11.47 -15.34 -12.56
CA GLY A 144 11.74 -16.75 -12.29
C GLY A 144 10.50 -17.64 -12.41
N ILE A 145 9.38 -17.12 -12.94
CA ILE A 145 8.17 -17.91 -13.19
C ILE A 145 8.28 -18.52 -14.59
N ALA A 146 8.29 -19.85 -14.66
CA ALA A 146 8.49 -20.56 -15.93
C ALA A 146 7.22 -20.66 -16.78
N THR A 147 6.03 -20.49 -16.20
CA THR A 147 4.77 -20.77 -16.88
C THR A 147 3.79 -19.59 -16.80
N PHE A 148 3.50 -19.02 -17.96
CA PHE A 148 2.44 -18.03 -18.18
C PHE A 148 1.39 -18.62 -19.13
N ARG A 149 0.12 -18.47 -18.77
CA ARG A 149 -1.03 -18.93 -19.57
C ARG A 149 -2.00 -17.79 -19.81
N SER A 150 -2.84 -17.91 -20.82
CA SER A 150 -3.88 -16.91 -21.05
C SER A 150 -4.89 -16.94 -19.90
N VAL A 151 -5.29 -15.77 -19.40
CA VAL A 151 -6.34 -15.65 -18.37
C VAL A 151 -7.67 -16.29 -18.79
N SER A 152 -7.94 -16.38 -20.10
CA SER A 152 -9.10 -17.09 -20.64
C SER A 152 -9.12 -18.59 -20.31
N GLU A 153 -7.97 -19.19 -20.00
CA GLU A 153 -7.85 -20.61 -19.64
C GLU A 153 -8.12 -20.87 -18.14
N LEU A 154 -8.24 -19.82 -17.32
CA LEU A 154 -8.38 -19.95 -15.87
C LEU A 154 -9.68 -20.66 -15.47
N SER A 155 -10.80 -20.34 -16.13
CA SER A 155 -12.11 -20.95 -15.82
C SER A 155 -12.07 -22.48 -15.98
N THR A 156 -11.51 -22.97 -17.10
CA THR A 156 -11.33 -24.40 -17.34
C THR A 156 -10.38 -25.06 -16.34
N ALA A 157 -9.31 -24.36 -15.93
CA ALA A 157 -8.39 -24.87 -14.92
C ALA A 157 -9.08 -25.01 -13.55
N VAL A 158 -9.86 -24.02 -13.14
CA VAL A 158 -10.62 -24.03 -11.89
C VAL A 158 -11.67 -25.15 -11.88
N GLU A 159 -12.42 -25.32 -12.98
CA GLU A 159 -13.39 -26.41 -13.11
C GLU A 159 -12.73 -27.79 -12.94
N ALA A 160 -11.56 -27.98 -13.56
CA ALA A 160 -10.79 -29.21 -13.45
C ALA A 160 -10.30 -29.48 -12.02
N TRP A 161 -9.86 -28.45 -11.29
CA TRP A 161 -9.47 -28.59 -9.88
C TRP A 161 -10.68 -28.91 -8.99
N ALA A 162 -11.80 -28.20 -9.18
CA ALA A 162 -13.03 -28.42 -8.43
C ALA A 162 -13.56 -29.86 -8.62
N THR A 163 -13.59 -30.35 -9.87
CA THR A 163 -14.04 -31.71 -10.21
C THR A 163 -13.16 -32.79 -9.58
N ARG A 164 -11.87 -32.50 -9.40
CA ARG A 164 -10.91 -33.38 -8.72
C ARG A 164 -10.97 -33.28 -7.19
N GLY A 165 -11.90 -32.51 -6.64
CA GLY A 165 -12.06 -32.31 -5.19
C GLY A 165 -10.90 -31.52 -4.57
N LYS A 166 -10.18 -30.71 -5.34
CA LYS A 166 -9.13 -29.84 -4.80
C LYS A 166 -9.74 -28.67 -4.04
N THR A 167 -9.16 -28.34 -2.89
CA THR A 167 -9.50 -27.11 -2.17
C THR A 167 -8.87 -25.90 -2.87
N LEU A 168 -9.71 -24.97 -3.30
CA LEU A 168 -9.31 -23.66 -3.79
C LEU A 168 -9.11 -22.73 -2.59
N ARG A 169 -8.03 -21.96 -2.59
CA ARG A 169 -7.66 -21.09 -1.49
C ARG A 169 -7.52 -19.66 -1.98
N VAL A 170 -8.07 -18.72 -1.22
CA VAL A 170 -7.95 -17.28 -1.45
C VAL A 170 -7.67 -16.61 -0.12
N ASN A 171 -6.75 -15.64 -0.08
CA ASN A 171 -6.54 -14.84 1.12
C ASN A 171 -7.69 -13.83 1.27
N LEU A 172 -8.51 -13.96 2.32
CA LEU A 172 -9.61 -13.02 2.60
C LEU A 172 -9.12 -11.67 3.21
N GLY A 173 -7.84 -11.56 3.54
CA GLY A 173 -7.27 -10.39 4.24
C GLY A 173 -7.62 -10.29 5.72
N ARG A 174 -8.39 -11.26 6.25
CA ARG A 174 -8.76 -11.38 7.67
C ARG A 174 -8.97 -12.85 8.06
N ARG A 175 -8.83 -13.16 9.35
CA ARG A 175 -9.23 -14.46 9.91
C ARG A 175 -10.74 -14.70 9.78
N GLY A 176 -11.11 -15.97 9.83
CA GLY A 176 -12.50 -16.42 9.82
C GLY A 176 -12.85 -17.22 8.57
N PRO A 177 -14.05 -17.78 8.53
CA PRO A 177 -14.54 -18.53 7.37
C PRO A 177 -14.69 -17.60 6.16
N ILE A 178 -14.65 -18.19 4.96
CA ILE A 178 -15.06 -17.50 3.74
C ILE A 178 -16.53 -17.10 3.91
N PRO A 179 -16.88 -15.80 3.77
CA PRO A 179 -18.25 -15.37 3.95
C PRO A 179 -19.15 -15.95 2.86
N ASP A 180 -20.44 -16.08 3.19
CA ASP A 180 -21.45 -16.31 2.18
C ASP A 180 -21.55 -15.11 1.23
N VAL A 181 -22.03 -15.38 0.03
CA VAL A 181 -22.33 -14.35 -0.97
C VAL A 181 -23.31 -13.34 -0.38
N THR A 182 -22.89 -12.08 -0.25
CA THR A 182 -23.79 -10.99 0.13
C THR A 182 -24.71 -10.60 -1.03
N SER A 183 -25.97 -10.29 -0.71
CA SER A 183 -26.95 -9.71 -1.63
C SER A 183 -27.14 -8.19 -1.43
N ASP A 184 -26.25 -7.55 -0.67
CA ASP A 184 -26.37 -6.13 -0.35
C ASP A 184 -26.18 -5.27 -1.60
N PHE A 185 -27.13 -4.37 -1.84
CA PHE A 185 -27.04 -3.42 -2.95
C PHE A 185 -25.88 -2.43 -2.82
N ILE A 186 -25.41 -2.19 -1.59
CA ILE A 186 -24.29 -1.29 -1.28
C ILE A 186 -23.27 -2.07 -0.46
N ALA A 187 -22.16 -2.45 -1.10
CA ALA A 187 -21.06 -3.15 -0.45
C ALA A 187 -19.73 -2.73 -1.09
N LYS A 188 -18.67 -2.71 -0.29
CA LYS A 188 -17.29 -2.55 -0.79
C LYS A 188 -16.68 -3.94 -0.96
N TRP A 189 -16.17 -4.21 -2.14
CA TRP A 189 -15.56 -5.50 -2.47
C TRP A 189 -14.08 -5.31 -2.74
N SER A 190 -13.25 -6.07 -2.04
CA SER A 190 -11.86 -6.28 -2.43
C SER A 190 -11.78 -7.14 -3.71
N VAL A 191 -10.61 -7.17 -4.35
CA VAL A 191 -10.40 -8.02 -5.54
C VAL A 191 -10.51 -9.50 -5.16
N GLU A 192 -10.06 -9.84 -3.96
CA GLU A 192 -10.13 -11.16 -3.35
C GLU A 192 -11.58 -11.57 -3.08
N GLU A 193 -12.41 -10.68 -2.53
CA GLU A 193 -13.85 -10.93 -2.33
C GLU A 193 -14.60 -11.08 -3.66
N ALA A 194 -14.24 -10.29 -4.68
CA ALA A 194 -14.79 -10.45 -6.03
C ALA A 194 -14.41 -11.81 -6.65
N LEU A 195 -13.16 -12.25 -6.47
CA LEU A 195 -12.73 -13.58 -6.89
C LEU A 195 -13.49 -14.68 -6.14
N ILE A 196 -13.60 -14.59 -4.82
CA ILE A 196 -14.34 -15.55 -3.98
C ILE A 196 -15.79 -15.68 -4.46
N PHE A 197 -16.47 -14.55 -4.66
CA PHE A 197 -17.83 -14.56 -5.16
C PHE A 197 -17.95 -15.17 -6.55
N HIS A 198 -17.02 -14.87 -7.46
CA HIS A 198 -17.02 -15.50 -8.78
C HIS A 198 -16.86 -17.01 -8.65
N LEU A 199 -15.94 -17.48 -7.81
CA LEU A 199 -15.74 -18.91 -7.55
C LEU A 199 -17.01 -19.56 -6.98
N GLN A 200 -17.62 -18.97 -5.95
CA GLN A 200 -18.87 -19.47 -5.33
C GLN A 200 -20.06 -19.41 -6.29
N SER A 201 -20.09 -18.44 -7.21
CA SER A 201 -21.20 -18.25 -8.15
C SER A 201 -21.13 -19.20 -9.34
N THR A 202 -19.92 -19.49 -9.82
CA THR A 202 -19.69 -20.28 -11.02
C THR A 202 -19.42 -21.75 -10.72
N PHE A 203 -18.67 -22.07 -9.67
CA PHE A 203 -18.23 -23.43 -9.35
C PHE A 203 -18.87 -23.91 -8.03
N LYS A 204 -20.16 -24.24 -8.08
CA LYS A 204 -20.98 -24.55 -6.89
C LYS A 204 -20.48 -25.72 -6.04
N GLU A 205 -19.74 -26.65 -6.65
CA GLU A 205 -19.16 -27.82 -5.96
C GLU A 205 -17.73 -27.59 -5.47
N ALA A 206 -17.13 -26.42 -5.75
CA ALA A 206 -15.76 -26.14 -5.33
C ALA A 206 -15.67 -25.95 -3.82
N SER A 207 -14.71 -26.64 -3.19
CA SER A 207 -14.30 -26.36 -1.82
C SER A 207 -13.42 -25.11 -1.81
N ILE A 208 -13.83 -24.08 -1.09
CA ILE A 208 -13.08 -22.81 -0.97
C ILE A 208 -12.68 -22.60 0.49
N ALA A 209 -11.40 -22.29 0.73
CA ALA A 209 -10.85 -22.04 2.05
C ALA A 209 -10.07 -20.72 2.11
N ASN A 210 -10.04 -20.13 3.31
CA ASN A 210 -9.29 -18.90 3.55
C ASN A 210 -7.80 -19.19 3.76
N ALA A 211 -6.94 -18.47 3.05
CA ALA A 211 -5.48 -18.57 3.15
C ALA A 211 -4.84 -17.49 4.05
N PHE A 212 -5.63 -16.70 4.78
CA PHE A 212 -5.13 -15.57 5.55
C PHE A 212 -4.01 -15.92 6.53
N GLU A 213 -4.16 -17.00 7.32
CA GLU A 213 -3.11 -17.36 8.28
C GLU A 213 -1.81 -17.80 7.60
N ASP A 214 -1.92 -18.48 6.46
CA ASP A 214 -0.76 -18.90 5.69
C ASP A 214 -0.01 -17.69 5.12
N MET A 215 -0.75 -16.70 4.60
CA MET A 215 -0.17 -15.47 4.08
C MET A 215 0.37 -14.57 5.19
N ALA A 216 -0.35 -14.42 6.30
CA ALA A 216 0.06 -13.58 7.43
C ALA A 216 1.39 -14.07 8.01
N ARG A 217 1.54 -15.36 8.29
CA ARG A 217 2.82 -15.89 8.80
C ARG A 217 3.97 -15.79 7.81
N LEU A 218 3.68 -15.63 6.51
CA LEU A 218 4.71 -15.40 5.51
C LEU A 218 5.16 -13.92 5.50
N ARG A 219 4.20 -12.99 5.51
CA ARG A 219 4.45 -11.53 5.42
C ARG A 219 4.85 -10.88 6.73
N MET A 220 4.42 -11.40 7.89
CA MET A 220 4.79 -10.86 9.20
C MET A 220 6.30 -10.89 9.43
N VAL A 221 7.01 -11.88 8.89
CA VAL A 221 8.46 -12.06 9.10
C VAL A 221 9.23 -11.64 7.86
N HIS A 222 9.85 -10.46 7.95
CA HIS A 222 10.58 -9.82 6.88
C HIS A 222 11.97 -10.44 6.69
N GLY A 223 12.34 -10.70 5.44
CA GLY A 223 13.71 -11.09 5.08
C GLY A 223 14.69 -9.89 5.11
N PRO A 224 16.01 -10.13 5.02
CA PRO A 224 17.04 -9.08 5.01
C PRO A 224 16.79 -8.00 3.95
N GLU A 225 16.44 -8.40 2.73
CA GLU A 225 16.19 -7.44 1.64
C GLU A 225 14.98 -6.52 1.93
N GLU A 226 13.99 -7.03 2.66
CA GLU A 226 12.79 -6.29 3.06
C GLU A 226 13.06 -5.36 4.23
N ILE A 227 13.84 -5.83 5.22
CA ILE A 227 14.29 -5.01 6.34
C ILE A 227 15.09 -3.80 5.82
N ASP A 228 15.96 -4.00 4.84
CA ASP A 228 16.70 -2.90 4.22
C ASP A 228 15.77 -1.95 3.45
N ALA A 229 14.70 -2.45 2.82
CA ALA A 229 13.68 -1.59 2.22
C ALA A 229 12.94 -0.75 3.29
N MET A 230 12.55 -1.38 4.40
CA MET A 230 11.92 -0.72 5.54
C MET A 230 12.80 0.38 6.15
N ARG A 231 14.10 0.12 6.32
CA ARG A 231 15.06 1.14 6.78
C ARG A 231 15.12 2.36 5.84
N ARG A 232 15.14 2.14 4.53
CA ARG A 232 15.18 3.24 3.55
C ARG A 232 13.92 4.09 3.58
N VAL A 233 12.73 3.47 3.60
CA VAL A 233 11.47 4.22 3.62
C VAL A 233 11.28 4.97 4.94
N CYS A 234 11.67 4.38 6.08
CA CYS A 234 11.67 5.05 7.38
C CYS A 234 12.61 6.26 7.38
N ALA A 235 13.85 6.11 6.91
CA ALA A 235 14.81 7.21 6.83
C ALA A 235 14.30 8.38 5.95
N LEU A 236 13.67 8.07 4.81
CA LEU A 236 13.06 9.09 3.95
C LEU A 236 11.89 9.81 4.65
N THR A 237 11.07 9.08 5.39
CA THR A 237 9.94 9.67 6.13
C THR A 237 10.40 10.58 7.24
N ILE A 238 11.45 10.19 7.97
CA ILE A 238 12.10 11.05 8.98
C ILE A 238 12.55 12.36 8.35
N GLN A 239 13.23 12.32 7.21
CA GLN A 239 13.68 13.53 6.50
C GLN A 239 12.49 14.39 6.07
N ALA A 240 11.42 13.78 5.58
CA ALA A 240 10.22 14.51 5.17
C ALA A 240 9.52 15.19 6.36
N ILE A 241 9.41 14.50 7.50
CA ILE A 241 8.84 15.07 8.73
C ILE A 241 9.72 16.22 9.22
N GLN A 242 11.04 16.05 9.27
CA GLN A 242 11.96 17.11 9.69
C GLN A 242 11.84 18.35 8.80
N HIS A 243 11.74 18.16 7.48
CA HIS A 243 11.52 19.26 6.54
C HIS A 243 10.21 19.99 6.83
N ALA A 244 9.09 19.25 6.87
CA ALA A 244 7.77 19.84 7.06
C ALA A 244 7.59 20.47 8.45
N ALA A 245 8.20 19.89 9.50
CA ALA A 245 8.18 20.42 10.86
C ALA A 245 8.87 21.79 10.97
N GLY A 246 9.86 22.10 10.11
CA GLY A 246 10.46 23.44 10.03
C GLY A 246 9.49 24.54 9.56
N PHE A 247 8.32 24.18 9.03
CA PHE A 247 7.28 25.11 8.61
C PHE A 247 6.18 25.31 9.66
N VAL A 248 6.13 24.49 10.70
CA VAL A 248 5.16 24.62 11.80
C VAL A 248 5.31 26.00 12.42
N ARG A 249 4.26 26.82 12.38
CA ARG A 249 4.16 28.14 13.02
C ARG A 249 2.71 28.63 12.99
N ASP A 250 2.42 29.66 13.78
CA ASP A 250 1.15 30.38 13.79
C ASP A 250 0.75 30.86 12.38
N GLY A 251 -0.53 30.75 12.05
CA GLY A 251 -1.10 31.21 10.79
C GLY A 251 -0.95 30.26 9.60
N ILE A 252 -0.32 29.11 9.77
CA ILE A 252 -0.18 28.09 8.70
C ILE A 252 -1.39 27.14 8.68
N ASP A 253 -1.88 26.84 7.48
CA ASP A 253 -2.92 25.84 7.23
C ASP A 253 -2.33 24.41 7.36
N GLU A 254 -3.07 23.50 7.99
CA GLU A 254 -2.70 22.07 8.09
C GLU A 254 -2.28 21.46 6.73
N ARG A 255 -2.97 21.79 5.64
CA ARG A 255 -2.64 21.32 4.27
C ARG A 255 -1.36 21.92 3.74
N GLY A 256 -0.98 23.10 4.23
CA GLY A 256 0.30 23.71 3.91
C GLY A 256 1.45 22.81 4.38
N LEU A 257 1.33 22.24 5.58
CA LEU A 257 2.31 21.27 6.08
C LEU A 257 2.26 19.94 5.33
N GLU A 258 1.06 19.46 4.96
CA GLU A 258 0.92 18.27 4.09
C GLU A 258 1.65 18.49 2.75
N ALA A 259 1.55 19.69 2.17
CA ALA A 259 2.22 20.03 0.91
C ALA A 259 3.76 20.04 1.06
N GLU A 260 4.28 20.54 2.18
CA GLU A 260 5.73 20.50 2.46
C GLU A 260 6.24 19.07 2.65
N LEU A 261 5.49 18.24 3.37
CA LEU A 261 5.78 16.82 3.52
C LEU A 261 5.78 16.11 2.16
N GLU A 262 4.76 16.37 1.34
CA GLU A 262 4.62 15.77 0.02
C GLU A 262 5.73 16.19 -0.94
N ALA A 263 6.12 17.46 -0.91
CA ALA A 263 7.25 17.94 -1.67
C ALA A 263 8.56 17.27 -1.23
N ALA A 264 8.77 17.06 0.07
CA ALA A 264 9.98 16.45 0.60
C ALA A 264 10.12 14.97 0.18
N TYR A 265 9.10 14.13 0.39
CA TYR A 265 9.23 12.72 0.05
C TYR A 265 9.36 12.50 -1.47
N LYS A 266 8.65 13.30 -2.30
CA LYS A 266 8.74 13.19 -3.76
C LYS A 266 10.14 13.54 -4.26
N ARG A 267 10.77 14.58 -3.70
CA ARG A 267 12.15 14.93 -4.02
C ARG A 267 13.15 13.85 -3.57
N GLY A 268 12.82 13.13 -2.50
CA GLY A 268 13.59 11.98 -2.03
C GLY A 268 13.33 10.67 -2.80
N GLY A 269 12.46 10.69 -3.82
CA GLY A 269 12.23 9.57 -4.74
C GLY A 269 11.11 8.61 -4.34
N ALA A 270 10.37 8.85 -3.25
CA ALA A 270 9.20 8.04 -2.92
C ALA A 270 8.09 8.22 -3.97
N GLN A 271 7.45 7.10 -4.32
CA GLN A 271 6.42 7.06 -5.36
C GLN A 271 5.13 7.75 -4.90
N ARG A 272 4.77 7.65 -3.61
CA ARG A 272 3.50 8.16 -3.06
C ARG A 272 3.51 8.20 -1.53
N LEU A 273 2.43 8.74 -0.97
CA LEU A 273 2.08 8.52 0.44
C LEU A 273 1.66 7.07 0.70
N ALA A 274 1.98 6.55 1.89
CA ALA A 274 1.52 5.25 2.35
C ALA A 274 -0.02 5.26 2.55
N PHE A 275 -0.51 6.31 3.20
CA PHE A 275 -1.91 6.63 3.45
C PHE A 275 -2.10 8.15 3.43
N ALA A 276 -3.34 8.64 3.44
CA ALA A 276 -3.59 10.08 3.45
C ALA A 276 -2.98 10.70 4.72
N SER A 277 -2.06 11.66 4.58
CA SER A 277 -1.42 12.35 5.69
C SER A 277 -2.45 12.85 6.70
N ILE A 278 -2.16 12.63 7.99
CA ILE A 278 -2.96 13.13 9.09
C ILE A 278 -2.14 14.22 9.76
N VAL A 279 -2.30 15.44 9.24
CA VAL A 279 -1.79 16.66 9.88
C VAL A 279 -2.96 17.37 10.54
N LYS A 280 -3.03 17.32 11.88
CA LYS A 280 -4.15 17.83 12.65
C LYS A 280 -3.68 18.68 13.83
N SER A 281 -4.33 19.81 14.07
CA SER A 281 -3.92 20.82 15.04
C SER A 281 -5.05 21.20 16.02
N GLY A 282 -4.66 21.51 17.26
CA GLY A 282 -5.58 21.99 18.30
C GLY A 282 -6.84 21.10 18.42
N PRO A 283 -8.06 21.66 18.32
CA PRO A 283 -9.30 20.89 18.41
C PRO A 283 -9.45 19.76 17.36
N ASN A 284 -8.80 19.85 16.19
CA ASN A 284 -8.84 18.77 15.21
C ASN A 284 -8.12 17.52 15.73
N SER A 285 -7.06 17.70 16.53
CA SER A 285 -6.25 16.62 17.10
C SER A 285 -7.00 15.72 18.08
N LEU A 286 -8.16 16.15 18.56
CA LEU A 286 -9.03 15.39 19.47
C LEU A 286 -9.91 14.36 18.74
N TRP A 287 -9.96 14.39 17.40
CA TRP A 287 -10.78 13.47 16.63
C TRP A 287 -9.95 12.33 16.02
N PRO A 288 -10.53 11.11 15.92
CA PRO A 288 -9.91 10.03 15.16
C PRO A 288 -9.85 10.39 13.68
N TRP A 289 -8.81 9.91 13.00
CA TRP A 289 -8.53 10.27 11.60
C TRP A 289 -9.71 10.02 10.66
N ARG A 290 -10.52 8.99 10.90
CA ARG A 290 -11.67 8.63 10.06
C ARG A 290 -12.72 9.75 9.99
N ILE A 291 -12.87 10.53 11.06
CA ILE A 291 -13.80 11.66 11.09
C ILE A 291 -13.22 12.85 10.33
N LEU A 292 -11.92 13.10 10.45
CA LEU A 292 -11.24 14.17 9.73
C LEU A 292 -11.16 13.88 8.22
N ALA A 293 -10.89 12.63 7.84
CA ALA A 293 -10.81 12.19 6.45
C ALA A 293 -12.17 12.13 5.75
N ALA A 294 -13.29 12.23 6.48
CA ALA A 294 -14.62 12.19 5.90
C ALA A 294 -14.91 13.39 4.98
N ASN A 295 -14.36 14.58 5.29
CA ASN A 295 -14.59 15.82 4.54
C ASN A 295 -13.30 16.63 4.37
N HIS A 296 -13.08 17.21 3.20
CA HIS A 296 -11.91 18.06 2.92
C HIS A 296 -11.79 19.26 3.86
N ASP A 297 -12.92 19.88 4.24
CA ASP A 297 -12.95 21.07 5.10
C ASP A 297 -12.68 20.78 6.58
N ARG A 298 -12.43 19.52 6.96
CA ARG A 298 -11.99 19.19 8.34
C ARG A 298 -10.47 19.10 8.46
N ARG A 299 -9.74 19.28 7.36
CA ARG A 299 -8.29 19.18 7.29
C ARG A 299 -7.65 20.49 6.80
N ASN A 300 -8.31 21.63 6.99
CA ASN A 300 -7.88 22.93 6.47
C ASN A 300 -7.79 24.01 7.54
N ARG A 301 -7.58 23.61 8.81
CA ARG A 301 -7.56 24.58 9.90
C ARG A 301 -6.28 25.39 9.86
N ILE A 302 -6.41 26.70 10.08
CA ILE A 302 -5.28 27.59 10.37
C ILE A 302 -4.85 27.35 11.82
N MET A 303 -3.60 26.92 12.00
CA MET A 303 -3.00 26.67 13.31
C MET A 303 -2.70 27.98 14.03
N ASN A 304 -2.86 27.99 15.35
CA ASN A 304 -2.65 29.17 16.18
C ASN A 304 -1.61 28.90 17.27
N ASN A 305 -0.95 29.96 17.75
CA ASN A 305 -0.10 29.88 18.93
C ASN A 305 -0.84 29.26 20.13
N GLY A 306 -0.17 28.33 20.81
CA GLY A 306 -0.76 27.54 21.89
C GLY A 306 -1.32 26.20 21.44
N ASP A 307 -1.58 25.99 20.15
CA ASP A 307 -1.95 24.68 19.60
C ASP A 307 -0.75 23.71 19.63
N LEU A 308 -1.06 22.42 19.69
CA LEU A 308 -0.18 21.37 19.20
C LEU A 308 -0.62 20.96 17.79
N VAL A 309 0.32 20.50 16.97
CA VAL A 309 0.06 19.84 15.69
C VAL A 309 0.63 18.43 15.70
N ILE A 310 -0.19 17.46 15.32
CA ILE A 310 0.15 16.05 15.20
C ILE A 310 0.38 15.74 13.74
N PHE A 311 1.51 15.08 13.46
CA PHE A 311 1.84 14.47 12.19
C PHE A 311 1.71 12.97 12.42
N ASP A 312 0.80 12.34 11.70
CA ASP A 312 0.66 10.89 11.58
C ASP A 312 0.71 10.62 10.06
N VAL A 313 1.89 10.21 9.62
CA VAL A 313 2.29 10.25 8.21
C VAL A 313 3.21 9.10 7.83
N GLY A 314 3.09 8.66 6.58
CA GLY A 314 3.89 7.60 6.03
C GLY A 314 4.14 7.79 4.54
N THR A 315 5.30 7.34 4.07
CA THR A 315 5.66 7.36 2.65
C THR A 315 5.74 5.94 2.12
N GLU A 316 5.54 5.77 0.82
CA GLU A 316 5.84 4.53 0.13
C GLU A 316 7.07 4.71 -0.77
N LEU A 317 8.08 3.88 -0.52
CA LEU A 317 9.28 3.77 -1.34
C LEU A 317 9.44 2.31 -1.77
N ASP A 318 9.42 2.09 -3.08
CA ASP A 318 9.52 0.76 -3.70
C ASP A 318 8.52 -0.22 -3.10
N TYR A 319 7.26 0.20 -2.97
CA TYR A 319 6.14 -0.56 -2.39
C TYR A 319 6.14 -0.80 -0.88
N TYR A 320 7.27 -0.62 -0.19
CA TYR A 320 7.28 -0.70 1.27
C TYR A 320 6.90 0.64 1.86
N VAL A 321 6.19 0.60 2.97
CA VAL A 321 5.62 1.79 3.60
C VAL A 321 6.19 2.02 4.99
N SER A 322 6.25 3.27 5.39
CA SER A 322 6.48 3.70 6.77
C SER A 322 5.21 4.24 7.40
N ASP A 323 5.23 4.39 8.71
CA ASP A 323 4.16 4.99 9.51
C ASP A 323 4.78 5.63 10.76
N VAL A 324 4.73 6.96 10.86
CA VAL A 324 5.50 7.70 11.86
C VAL A 324 4.68 8.85 12.41
N GLY A 325 4.64 8.92 13.75
CA GLY A 325 3.85 9.90 14.50
C GLY A 325 4.71 10.84 15.33
N ARG A 326 4.54 12.16 15.18
CA ARG A 326 5.14 13.18 16.06
C ARG A 326 4.18 14.31 16.36
N THR A 327 4.34 14.93 17.53
CA THR A 327 3.55 16.09 17.96
C THR A 327 4.47 17.28 18.19
N PHE A 328 4.20 18.41 17.53
CA PHE A 328 4.99 19.64 17.62
C PHE A 328 4.18 20.79 18.25
N PRO A 329 4.82 21.71 18.99
CA PRO A 329 4.16 22.92 19.46
C PRO A 329 4.13 23.96 18.35
N VAL A 330 2.94 24.48 18.01
CA VAL A 330 2.80 25.50 16.95
C VAL A 330 3.52 26.80 17.31
N SER A 331 3.64 27.10 18.59
CA SER A 331 4.37 28.25 19.13
C SER A 331 5.89 28.07 19.25
N GLY A 332 6.46 26.98 18.74
CA GLY A 332 7.89 26.66 18.87
C GLY A 332 8.31 26.11 20.24
N LYS A 333 7.50 26.32 21.29
CA LYS A 333 7.73 25.84 22.66
C LYS A 333 6.51 25.14 23.25
N PHE A 334 6.73 24.00 23.91
CA PHE A 334 5.68 23.32 24.66
C PHE A 334 5.36 24.10 25.95
N THR A 335 4.08 24.23 26.27
CA THR A 335 3.67 24.61 27.62
C THR A 335 4.02 23.50 28.61
N ALA A 336 4.09 23.83 29.90
CA ALA A 336 4.37 22.84 30.94
C ALA A 336 3.38 21.67 30.94
N ARG A 337 2.11 21.89 30.57
CA ARG A 337 1.10 20.83 30.51
C ARG A 337 1.27 19.94 29.27
N GLN A 338 1.47 20.54 28.09
CA GLN A 338 1.72 19.82 26.84
C GLN A 338 2.99 18.95 26.96
N ARG A 339 4.06 19.51 27.53
CA ARG A 339 5.31 18.80 27.82
C ARG A 339 5.08 17.55 28.65
N ARG A 340 4.36 17.65 29.78
CA ARG A 340 4.05 16.50 30.64
C ARG A 340 3.25 15.42 29.93
N ALA A 341 2.29 15.79 29.08
CA ALA A 341 1.51 14.82 28.32
C ALA A 341 2.39 14.06 27.30
N LEU A 342 3.24 14.78 26.57
CA LEU A 342 4.16 14.20 25.61
C LEU A 342 5.21 13.30 26.28
N GLU A 343 5.78 13.73 27.40
CA GLU A 343 6.72 12.92 28.20
C GLU A 343 6.08 11.64 28.71
N MET A 344 4.81 11.69 29.13
CA MET A 344 4.05 10.51 29.55
C MET A 344 3.84 9.55 28.38
N ALA A 345 3.35 10.03 27.22
CA ALA A 345 3.15 9.19 26.04
C ALA A 345 4.46 8.56 25.55
N THR A 346 5.55 9.35 25.55
CA THR A 346 6.90 8.87 25.25
C THR A 346 7.31 7.77 26.23
N ALA A 347 7.16 7.99 27.54
CA ALA A 347 7.54 7.00 28.54
C ALA A 347 6.74 5.69 28.42
N VAL A 348 5.48 5.74 27.96
CA VAL A 348 4.69 4.55 27.63
C VAL A 348 5.28 3.83 26.41
N SER A 349 5.54 4.55 25.32
CA SER A 349 6.20 4.01 24.11
C SER A 349 7.52 3.33 24.46
N ASP A 350 8.38 3.98 25.25
CA ASP A 350 9.70 3.47 25.67
C ASP A 350 9.59 2.17 26.46
N THR A 351 8.57 2.07 27.32
CA THR A 351 8.35 0.88 28.13
C THR A 351 7.89 -0.29 27.27
N ILE A 352 7.05 -0.03 26.25
CA ILE A 352 6.66 -1.04 25.26
C ILE A 352 7.90 -1.48 24.47
N ILE A 353 8.61 -0.52 23.87
CA ILE A 353 9.78 -0.77 23.00
C ILE A 353 10.84 -1.59 23.75
N ALA A 354 11.17 -1.21 24.98
CA ALA A 354 12.14 -1.92 25.80
C ALA A 354 11.78 -3.39 26.09
N ALA A 355 10.49 -3.75 26.05
CA ALA A 355 10.01 -5.11 26.25
C ALA A 355 9.98 -5.95 24.98
N ILE A 356 10.14 -5.35 23.79
CA ILE A 356 10.10 -6.05 22.51
C ILE A 356 11.33 -6.95 22.36
N ARG A 357 11.05 -8.25 22.23
CA ARG A 357 11.98 -9.33 21.90
C ARG A 357 11.20 -10.58 21.47
N PRO A 358 11.84 -11.56 20.81
CA PRO A 358 11.19 -12.82 20.48
C PRO A 358 10.55 -13.51 21.69
N GLY A 359 9.38 -14.11 21.48
CA GLY A 359 8.62 -14.84 22.50
C GLY A 359 7.66 -14.01 23.35
N VAL A 360 7.76 -12.68 23.35
CA VAL A 360 6.78 -11.79 24.00
C VAL A 360 5.52 -11.69 23.15
N SER A 361 4.34 -11.63 23.74
CA SER A 361 3.06 -11.43 23.02
C SER A 361 2.61 -9.98 23.01
N PHE A 362 1.76 -9.60 22.03
CA PHE A 362 1.10 -8.30 22.00
C PHE A 362 0.22 -8.04 23.23
N ALA A 363 -0.35 -9.10 23.81
CA ALA A 363 -1.12 -9.01 25.06
C ALA A 363 -0.25 -8.58 26.23
N GLU A 364 0.95 -9.17 26.38
CA GLU A 364 1.91 -8.78 27.41
C GLU A 364 2.40 -7.34 27.21
N LEU A 365 2.70 -6.93 25.97
CA LEU A 365 3.10 -5.55 25.67
C LEU A 365 2.01 -4.54 26.05
N LYS A 366 0.75 -4.88 25.80
CA LYS A 366 -0.40 -4.06 26.21
C LYS A 366 -0.48 -3.95 27.74
N ASP A 367 -0.30 -5.05 28.47
CA ASP A 367 -0.35 -5.03 29.93
C ASP A 367 0.80 -4.19 30.53
N ILE A 368 2.00 -4.28 29.93
CA ILE A 368 3.15 -3.43 30.27
C ILE A 368 2.84 -1.95 30.04
N ALA A 369 2.23 -1.61 28.91
CA ALA A 369 1.82 -0.23 28.60
C ALA A 369 0.80 0.29 29.63
N VAL A 370 -0.25 -0.48 29.92
CA VAL A 370 -1.30 -0.11 30.89
C VAL A 370 -0.74 0.11 32.29
N ALA A 371 0.24 -0.70 32.70
CA ALA A 371 0.92 -0.54 33.98
C ALA A 371 1.72 0.77 34.07
N LYS A 372 2.24 1.27 32.94
CA LYS A 372 3.02 2.51 32.88
C LYS A 372 2.16 3.78 32.92
N ILE A 373 0.91 3.71 32.46
CA ILE A 373 0.01 4.87 32.38
C ILE A 373 -0.47 5.29 33.79
N PRO A 374 -0.31 6.58 34.18
CA PRO A 374 -0.85 7.11 35.43
C PRO A 374 -2.36 6.86 35.55
N PRO A 375 -2.88 6.37 36.71
CA PRO A 375 -4.27 5.95 36.85
C PRO A 375 -5.32 6.99 36.45
N ASP A 376 -5.06 8.26 36.75
CA ASP A 376 -5.92 9.42 36.43
C ASP A 376 -5.89 9.80 34.94
N GLU A 377 -4.83 9.44 34.23
CA GLU A 377 -4.66 9.71 32.80
C GLU A 377 -5.18 8.57 31.90
N ARG A 378 -5.42 7.37 32.46
CA ARG A 378 -5.83 6.16 31.70
C ARG A 378 -7.08 6.34 30.85
N ARG A 379 -8.04 7.15 31.30
CA ARG A 379 -9.29 7.39 30.58
C ARG A 379 -9.13 8.15 29.26
N TYR A 380 -7.98 8.79 29.07
CA TYR A 380 -7.65 9.57 27.86
C TYR A 380 -6.73 8.82 26.90
N MET A 381 -6.11 7.74 27.34
CA MET A 381 -5.30 6.89 26.47
C MET A 381 -6.20 6.02 25.60
N GLN A 382 -5.77 5.76 24.37
CA GLN A 382 -6.46 4.81 23.49
C GLN A 382 -6.67 3.47 24.20
N ALA A 383 -7.90 2.95 24.09
CA ALA A 383 -8.34 1.71 24.72
C ALA A 383 -8.75 0.66 23.67
N GLY A 384 -8.59 -0.62 23.99
CA GLY A 384 -9.22 -1.73 23.25
C GLY A 384 -8.30 -2.64 22.43
N GLY A 385 -6.98 -2.38 22.35
CA GLY A 385 -6.01 -3.19 21.61
C GLY A 385 -4.55 -2.95 22.02
N PHE A 386 -3.59 -3.61 21.37
CA PHE A 386 -2.18 -3.21 21.41
C PHE A 386 -2.00 -1.85 20.73
N TYR A 387 -1.03 -1.05 21.17
CA TYR A 387 -0.70 0.27 20.61
C TYR A 387 0.13 0.13 19.33
N GLY A 388 -0.43 -0.52 18.31
CA GLY A 388 0.21 -0.63 17.00
C GLY A 388 -0.26 -1.79 16.15
N HIS A 389 0.36 -1.90 14.98
CA HIS A 389 0.03 -2.89 13.96
C HIS A 389 1.25 -3.26 13.11
N HIS A 390 1.18 -4.44 12.49
CA HIS A 390 2.21 -4.86 11.53
C HIS A 390 2.25 -3.95 10.31
N ILE A 391 3.46 -3.77 9.78
CA ILE A 391 3.72 -2.91 8.63
C ILE A 391 4.73 -3.57 7.69
N GLY A 392 4.58 -3.31 6.39
CA GLY A 392 5.44 -3.85 5.34
C GLY A 392 5.09 -3.27 3.98
N LEU A 393 4.36 -4.04 3.17
CA LEU A 393 3.83 -3.57 1.88
C LEU A 393 2.58 -2.69 2.03
N SER A 394 1.93 -2.74 3.20
CA SER A 394 0.80 -1.90 3.58
C SER A 394 0.94 -1.48 5.03
N THR A 395 0.29 -0.37 5.41
CA THR A 395 0.24 0.05 6.81
C THR A 395 -0.56 -0.92 7.65
N GLY A 396 -1.58 -1.58 7.08
CA GLY A 396 -2.27 -2.68 7.74
C GLY A 396 -1.78 -4.04 7.24
N ASP A 397 -0.49 -4.34 7.33
CA ASP A 397 0.06 -5.62 6.86
C ASP A 397 -0.59 -6.79 7.65
N PRO A 398 -0.83 -7.95 7.01
CA PRO A 398 -1.48 -9.07 7.67
C PRO A 398 -0.79 -9.50 8.96
N ALA A 399 -1.57 -9.66 10.03
CA ALA A 399 -1.08 -9.97 11.37
C ALA A 399 -1.89 -11.05 12.08
N LEU A 400 -1.22 -11.83 12.93
CA LEU A 400 -1.84 -12.74 13.88
C LEU A 400 -1.54 -12.23 15.29
N ALA A 401 -2.46 -11.48 15.90
CA ALA A 401 -2.22 -10.81 17.19
C ALA A 401 -2.03 -11.77 18.39
N ASP A 402 -2.32 -13.05 18.21
CA ASP A 402 -2.26 -14.09 19.24
C ASP A 402 -0.97 -14.95 19.15
N VAL A 403 -0.10 -14.71 18.18
CA VAL A 403 1.19 -15.39 18.11
C VAL A 403 2.27 -14.57 18.82
N PRO A 404 3.23 -15.21 19.51
CA PRO A 404 4.38 -14.51 20.05
C PRO A 404 5.21 -13.82 18.96
N LEU A 405 5.92 -12.76 19.34
CA LEU A 405 6.84 -12.06 18.46
C LEU A 405 7.98 -12.98 18.01
N GLU A 406 8.39 -12.83 16.76
CA GLU A 406 9.53 -13.54 16.15
C GLU A 406 10.49 -12.52 15.53
N ALA A 407 11.78 -12.85 15.47
CA ALA A 407 12.78 -12.02 14.79
C ALA A 407 12.40 -11.80 13.32
N GLY A 408 12.59 -10.57 12.83
CA GLY A 408 12.16 -10.14 11.50
C GLY A 408 10.72 -9.61 11.45
N MET A 409 9.95 -9.67 12.54
CA MET A 409 8.68 -8.94 12.61
C MET A 409 8.91 -7.43 12.65
N ILE A 410 8.10 -6.68 11.89
CA ILE A 410 8.11 -5.21 11.90
C ILE A 410 6.68 -4.72 12.16
N PHE A 411 6.54 -3.80 13.12
CA PHE A 411 5.26 -3.21 13.53
C PHE A 411 5.45 -1.82 14.15
N THR A 412 4.38 -1.05 14.24
CA THR A 412 4.36 0.27 14.87
C THR A 412 4.20 0.19 16.39
N VAL A 413 4.73 1.17 17.12
CA VAL A 413 4.41 1.41 18.53
C VAL A 413 3.89 2.83 18.66
N GLU A 414 2.58 2.99 18.85
CA GLU A 414 1.84 4.22 18.58
C GLU A 414 0.87 4.64 19.71
N PRO A 415 1.35 4.95 20.94
CA PRO A 415 0.47 5.43 21.99
C PRO A 415 -0.20 6.77 21.65
N TRP A 416 -1.54 6.73 21.60
CA TRP A 416 -2.39 7.92 21.48
C TRP A 416 -2.94 8.38 22.82
N TYR A 417 -2.91 9.70 23.04
CA TYR A 417 -3.53 10.37 24.18
C TYR A 417 -4.49 11.47 23.73
N TYR A 418 -5.75 11.38 24.14
CA TYR A 418 -6.85 12.30 23.79
C TYR A 418 -7.53 12.81 25.06
N ASN A 419 -7.11 13.96 25.56
CA ASN A 419 -7.74 14.62 26.70
C ASN A 419 -8.71 15.70 26.25
N HIS A 420 -9.98 15.32 26.13
CA HIS A 420 -11.06 16.24 25.77
C HIS A 420 -11.38 17.26 26.87
N ASP A 421 -11.06 16.98 28.14
CA ASP A 421 -11.35 17.90 29.25
C ASP A 421 -10.41 19.12 29.21
N GLU A 422 -9.20 18.94 28.67
CA GLU A 422 -8.16 19.97 28.57
C GLU A 422 -7.88 20.42 27.14
N GLU A 423 -8.66 19.93 26.16
CA GLU A 423 -8.44 20.12 24.72
C GLU A 423 -7.02 19.80 24.24
N LEU A 424 -6.42 18.74 24.81
CA LEU A 424 -5.03 18.35 24.61
C LEU A 424 -4.94 16.95 24.00
N SER A 425 -4.14 16.83 22.93
CA SER A 425 -3.86 15.55 22.29
C SER A 425 -2.38 15.44 21.97
N VAL A 426 -1.78 14.27 22.22
CA VAL A 426 -0.41 13.95 21.83
C VAL A 426 -0.35 12.57 21.21
N PHE A 427 0.56 12.43 20.26
CA PHE A 427 0.85 11.22 19.53
C PHE A 427 2.34 11.03 19.34
N VAL A 428 2.80 9.81 19.58
CA VAL A 428 4.17 9.35 19.35
C VAL A 428 4.06 7.99 18.70
N GLU A 429 4.71 7.81 17.56
CA GLU A 429 4.76 6.51 16.88
C GLU A 429 6.11 6.24 16.26
N ASP A 430 6.60 5.02 16.44
CA ASP A 430 7.84 4.53 15.87
C ASP A 430 7.66 3.18 15.17
N VAL A 431 8.47 2.91 14.15
CA VAL A 431 8.51 1.62 13.45
C VAL A 431 9.60 0.75 14.05
N ILE A 432 9.22 -0.42 14.58
CA ILE A 432 10.11 -1.30 15.34
C ILE A 432 10.31 -2.62 14.61
N LEU A 433 11.57 -2.99 14.41
CA LEU A 433 11.99 -4.33 13.99
C LEU A 433 12.29 -5.18 15.23
N VAL A 434 11.76 -6.39 15.30
CA VAL A 434 12.17 -7.42 16.27
C VAL A 434 13.47 -8.06 15.80
N THR A 435 14.53 -8.01 16.62
CA THR A 435 15.81 -8.69 16.35
C THR A 435 15.86 -10.04 17.05
N GLU A 436 16.93 -10.81 16.85
CA GLU A 436 17.12 -12.11 17.49
C GLU A 436 17.13 -12.05 19.03
N ASP A 437 17.54 -10.92 19.60
CA ASP A 437 17.76 -10.71 21.03
C ASP A 437 17.00 -9.51 21.61
N GLY A 438 16.22 -8.80 20.81
CA GLY A 438 15.55 -7.56 21.22
C GLY A 438 14.81 -6.88 20.08
N HIS A 439 15.16 -5.60 19.86
CA HIS A 439 14.53 -4.75 18.87
C HIS A 439 15.50 -3.71 18.29
N GLU A 440 15.13 -3.17 17.13
CA GLU A 440 15.72 -1.99 16.50
C GLU A 440 14.59 -1.00 16.19
N ASN A 441 14.71 0.24 16.66
CA ASN A 441 13.80 1.31 16.29
C ASN A 441 14.28 1.93 14.96
N LEU A 442 13.57 1.66 13.87
CA LEU A 442 13.92 2.11 12.51
C LEU A 442 13.72 3.63 12.32
N THR A 443 13.05 4.29 13.27
CA THR A 443 12.73 5.72 13.24
C THR A 443 13.39 6.50 14.37
N ALA A 444 14.35 5.89 15.08
CA ALA A 444 15.05 6.49 16.23
C ALA A 444 15.79 7.81 15.93
N ALA A 445 16.11 8.09 14.66
CA ALA A 445 16.76 9.33 14.25
C ALA A 445 15.85 10.57 14.36
N LEU A 446 14.53 10.38 14.47
CA LEU A 446 13.58 11.45 14.71
C LEU A 446 13.33 11.58 16.22
N PRO A 447 13.68 12.70 16.87
CA PRO A 447 13.45 12.87 18.29
C PRO A 447 11.96 12.79 18.62
N ARG A 448 11.69 12.39 19.86
CA ARG A 448 10.33 12.25 20.42
C ARG A 448 10.19 12.98 21.75
N ASP A 449 11.31 13.36 22.36
CA ASP A 449 11.32 14.20 23.54
C ASP A 449 11.03 15.66 23.18
N PRO A 450 10.47 16.44 24.12
CA PRO A 450 10.10 17.82 23.86
C PRO A 450 11.26 18.69 23.37
N ASP A 451 12.47 18.52 23.91
CA ASP A 451 13.61 19.40 23.60
C ASP A 451 14.11 19.16 22.18
N GLY A 452 14.21 17.89 21.76
CA GLY A 452 14.54 17.52 20.39
C GLY A 452 13.49 17.99 19.38
N LEU A 453 12.20 17.95 19.74
CA LEU A 453 11.11 18.43 18.87
C LEU A 453 11.07 19.96 18.75
N GLU A 454 11.31 20.69 19.84
CA GLU A 454 11.46 22.16 19.82
C GLU A 454 12.70 22.58 18.99
N ALA A 455 13.77 21.78 19.00
CA ALA A 455 14.97 22.06 18.21
C ALA A 455 14.71 21.96 16.69
N ILE A 456 13.76 21.12 16.26
CA ILE A 456 13.40 20.97 14.83
C ILE A 456 12.60 22.17 14.34
N THR A 457 11.65 22.66 15.14
CA THR A 457 10.79 23.79 14.72
C THR A 457 11.56 25.11 14.68
N GLY A 458 12.56 25.30 15.56
CA GLY A 458 13.67 26.23 15.37
C GLY A 458 13.33 27.74 15.35
N HIS A 459 12.21 28.16 15.94
CA HIS A 459 11.82 29.57 16.05
C HIS A 459 11.42 29.98 17.46
#